data_AF-A0A842MIS6-F1
#
_entry.id   AF-A0A842MIS6-F1
#
_cell.length_a   1.000
_cell.length_b   1.000
_cell.length_c   1.000
_cell.angle_alpha   90.00
_cell.angle_beta   90.00
_cell.angle_gamma   90.00
#
_symmetry.space_group_name_H-M   'P 1'
#
loop_
_entity.id
_entity.type
_entity.pdbx_description
1 polymer ?
#
loop_
_entity_poly.entity_id
_entity_poly.type
_entity_poly.pdbx_seq_one_letter_code
_entity_poly.pdbx_strand_id
1 'polypeptide(L)'
;MPRRKPRKSLKKIIDEAEEEAEKRELSLGRPLVEEIDDLVWHEDEIVIYSPTMIDLPARVYRMMAGGLKRRGFKVYRQKGVELRNDRLVKTDRYIVEGEGAAEEATICARLNNLSIVEAY
;
A
#
# COMPACT_ATOMS: atom_id res chain seq x y z
N MET A 1 -5.20 -45.16 -34.69
CA MET A 1 -5.90 -45.25 -33.39
C MET A 1 -5.35 -44.16 -32.47
N PRO A 2 -6.16 -43.21 -31.99
CA PRO A 2 -5.67 -42.18 -31.08
C PRO A 2 -5.44 -42.80 -29.69
N ARG A 3 -4.19 -42.76 -29.21
CA ARG A 3 -3.81 -43.24 -27.87
C ARG A 3 -4.59 -42.43 -26.82
N ARG A 4 -5.60 -43.05 -26.20
CA ARG A 4 -6.33 -42.44 -25.07
C ARG A 4 -5.33 -42.21 -23.94
N LYS A 5 -5.02 -40.94 -23.65
CA LYS A 5 -4.26 -40.57 -22.46
C LYS A 5 -5.01 -41.12 -21.23
N PRO A 6 -4.32 -41.78 -20.28
CA PRO A 6 -4.97 -42.29 -19.07
C PRO A 6 -5.62 -41.11 -18.33
N ARG A 7 -6.91 -41.23 -18.01
CA ARG A 7 -7.64 -40.22 -17.23
C ARG A 7 -7.01 -40.22 -15.84
N LYS A 8 -6.25 -39.16 -15.51
CA LYS A 8 -5.82 -38.93 -14.11
C LYS A 8 -7.09 -38.92 -13.26
N SER A 9 -7.04 -39.60 -12.10
CA SER A 9 -8.15 -39.55 -11.16
C SER A 9 -8.34 -38.11 -10.68
N LEU A 10 -9.59 -37.70 -10.47
CA LEU A 10 -9.92 -36.36 -9.95
C LEU A 10 -9.13 -36.02 -8.68
N LYS A 11 -8.90 -37.03 -7.82
CA LYS A 11 -8.06 -36.89 -6.62
C LYS A 11 -6.64 -36.44 -6.94
N LYS A 12 -5.99 -37.04 -7.94
CA LYS A 12 -4.62 -36.66 -8.33
C LYS A 12 -4.54 -35.26 -8.94
N ILE A 13 -5.62 -34.80 -9.58
CA ILE A 13 -5.71 -33.43 -10.11
C ILE A 13 -5.87 -32.42 -8.97
N ILE A 14 -6.62 -32.78 -7.91
CA ILE A 14 -6.79 -31.94 -6.72
C ILE A 14 -5.47 -31.88 -5.94
N ASP A 15 -4.83 -33.03 -5.68
CA ASP A 15 -3.56 -33.09 -4.96
C ASP A 15 -2.46 -32.29 -5.70
N GLU A 16 -2.36 -32.42 -7.04
CA GLU A 16 -1.41 -31.62 -7.85
C GLU A 16 -1.73 -30.11 -7.83
N ALA A 17 -3.01 -29.73 -7.71
CA ALA A 17 -3.43 -28.32 -7.64
C ALA A 17 -3.19 -27.71 -6.25
N GLU A 18 -3.39 -28.47 -5.18
CA GLU A 18 -3.05 -28.07 -3.81
C GLU A 18 -1.53 -27.91 -3.66
N GLU A 19 -0.74 -28.84 -4.20
CA GLU A 19 0.72 -28.77 -4.15
C GLU A 19 1.28 -27.59 -4.99
N GLU A 20 0.62 -27.24 -6.12
CA GLU A 20 0.95 -26.02 -6.87
C GLU A 20 0.51 -24.74 -6.15
N ALA A 21 -0.62 -24.76 -5.44
CA ALA A 21 -1.09 -23.62 -4.66
C ALA A 21 -0.17 -23.35 -3.46
N GLU A 22 0.27 -24.40 -2.76
CA GLU A 22 1.21 -24.32 -1.64
C GLU A 22 2.60 -23.84 -2.11
N LYS A 23 3.04 -24.26 -3.32
CA LYS A 23 4.24 -23.71 -3.97
C LYS A 23 4.10 -22.24 -4.38
N ARG A 24 2.89 -21.78 -4.74
CA ARG A 24 2.61 -20.37 -5.05
C ARG A 24 2.52 -19.49 -3.79
N GLU A 25 2.02 -20.01 -2.68
CA GLU A 25 2.03 -19.30 -1.38
C GLU A 25 3.45 -19.07 -0.85
N LEU A 26 4.42 -19.90 -1.26
CA LEU A 26 5.82 -19.79 -0.86
C LEU A 26 6.72 -19.00 -1.82
N SER A 27 6.20 -18.39 -2.89
CA SER A 27 7.03 -17.84 -3.97
C SER A 27 6.86 -16.34 -4.25
N LEU A 28 6.62 -15.51 -3.25
CA LEU A 28 7.30 -14.22 -3.25
C LEU A 28 8.62 -14.46 -2.51
N GLY A 29 9.72 -14.56 -3.24
CA GLY A 29 11.03 -14.64 -2.59
C GLY A 29 11.18 -13.43 -1.67
N ARG A 30 11.78 -13.62 -0.48
CA ARG A 30 12.04 -12.52 0.48
C ARG A 30 12.53 -11.21 -0.17
N PRO A 31 13.41 -11.23 -1.20
CA PRO A 31 13.82 -10.00 -1.88
C PRO A 31 12.67 -9.25 -2.56
N LEU A 32 11.72 -9.98 -3.16
CA LEU A 32 10.54 -9.41 -3.82
C LEU A 32 9.49 -8.94 -2.81
N VAL A 33 9.40 -9.56 -1.64
CA VAL A 33 8.55 -9.06 -0.54
C VAL A 33 9.13 -7.77 0.02
N GLU A 34 10.45 -7.72 0.27
CA GLU A 34 11.15 -6.52 0.74
C GLU A 34 11.11 -5.39 -0.31
N GLU A 35 11.32 -5.68 -1.60
CA GLU A 35 11.18 -4.70 -2.68
C GLU A 35 9.73 -4.22 -2.88
N ILE A 36 8.73 -5.05 -2.55
CA ILE A 36 7.31 -4.65 -2.60
C ILE A 36 6.94 -3.84 -1.36
N ASP A 37 7.44 -4.19 -0.17
CA ASP A 37 7.25 -3.39 1.06
C ASP A 37 7.80 -1.97 0.87
N ASP A 38 8.94 -1.82 0.18
CA ASP A 38 9.49 -0.50 -0.18
C ASP A 38 8.61 0.29 -1.17
N LEU A 39 7.70 -0.37 -1.89
CA LEU A 39 6.81 0.23 -2.90
C LEU A 39 5.34 0.33 -2.47
N VAL A 40 5.00 -0.24 -1.31
CA VAL A 40 3.61 -0.37 -0.84
C VAL A 40 3.45 0.37 0.47
N TRP A 41 2.77 1.51 0.37
CA TRP A 41 2.43 2.33 1.54
C TRP A 41 1.19 1.79 2.23
N HIS A 42 1.19 1.73 3.55
CA HIS A 42 0.01 1.35 4.32
C HIS A 42 -1.02 2.48 4.38
N GLU A 43 -2.28 2.12 4.69
CA GLU A 43 -3.40 3.08 4.72
C GLU A 43 -3.34 4.10 5.88
N ASP A 44 -2.49 3.82 6.87
CA ASP A 44 -2.22 4.60 8.07
C ASP A 44 -0.82 5.24 8.07
N GLU A 45 -0.08 5.12 6.97
CA GLU A 45 1.26 5.69 6.81
C GLU A 45 1.23 7.04 6.10
N ILE A 46 1.73 8.05 6.80
CA ILE A 46 2.07 9.35 6.23
C ILE A 46 3.53 9.31 5.79
N VAL A 47 3.80 9.61 4.53
CA VAL A 47 5.19 9.69 4.02
C VAL A 47 5.64 11.14 4.04
N ILE A 48 6.79 11.40 4.63
CA ILE A 48 7.43 12.71 4.63
C ILE A 48 8.62 12.67 3.68
N TYR A 49 8.48 13.33 2.54
CA TYR A 49 9.59 13.49 1.58
C TYR A 49 10.51 14.65 1.96
N SER A 50 9.94 15.71 2.54
CA SER A 50 10.68 16.87 3.02
C SER A 50 9.84 17.65 4.04
N PRO A 51 10.42 18.64 4.75
CA PRO A 51 9.66 19.51 5.66
C PRO A 51 8.46 20.20 4.99
N THR A 52 8.50 20.38 3.67
CA THR A 52 7.48 21.09 2.89
C THR A 52 6.64 20.18 2.00
N MET A 53 6.93 18.88 1.91
CA MET A 53 6.25 17.96 1.01
C MET A 53 5.99 16.61 1.67
N ILE A 54 4.72 16.22 1.73
CA ILE A 54 4.26 14.99 2.35
C ILE A 54 3.28 14.26 1.44
N ASP A 55 3.17 12.94 1.58
CA ASP A 55 2.13 12.10 0.99
C ASP A 55 1.17 11.63 2.10
N LEU A 56 -0.11 11.95 1.92
CA LEU A 56 -1.19 11.49 2.79
C LEU A 56 -2.05 10.41 2.11
N PRO A 57 -2.32 9.29 2.80
CA PRO A 57 -3.34 8.35 2.35
C PRO A 57 -4.72 9.00 2.39
N ALA A 58 -5.65 8.55 1.53
CA ALA A 58 -6.96 9.20 1.34
C ALA A 58 -7.77 9.37 2.64
N ARG A 59 -7.61 8.46 3.60
CA ARG A 59 -8.29 8.56 4.90
C ARG A 59 -7.74 9.72 5.72
N VAL A 60 -6.42 9.85 5.82
CA VAL A 60 -5.75 10.91 6.57
C VAL A 60 -5.95 12.27 5.91
N TYR A 61 -5.86 12.36 4.59
CA TYR A 61 -6.16 13.58 3.86
C TYR A 61 -7.58 14.10 4.19
N ARG A 62 -8.59 13.22 4.22
CA ARG A 62 -9.97 13.64 4.55
C ARG A 62 -10.10 14.22 5.95
N MET A 63 -9.29 13.76 6.91
CA MET A 63 -9.26 14.30 8.27
C MET A 63 -8.60 15.68 8.30
N MET A 64 -7.53 15.88 7.53
CA MET A 64 -6.76 17.13 7.51
C MET A 64 -7.28 18.18 6.53
N ALA A 65 -8.11 17.81 5.54
CA ALA A 65 -8.49 18.64 4.40
C ALA A 65 -8.97 20.06 4.78
N GLY A 66 -9.78 20.17 5.84
CA GLY A 66 -10.27 21.47 6.32
C GLY A 66 -9.18 22.34 6.94
N GLY A 67 -8.17 21.76 7.58
CA GLY A 67 -6.99 22.47 8.08
C GLY A 67 -6.07 22.90 6.95
N LEU A 68 -5.78 21.98 6.03
CA LEU A 68 -4.90 22.21 4.88
C LEU A 68 -5.43 23.34 3.98
N LYS A 69 -6.73 23.32 3.66
CA LYS A 69 -7.35 24.37 2.84
C LYS A 69 -7.30 25.74 3.52
N ARG A 70 -7.58 25.81 4.83
CA ARG A 70 -7.60 27.08 5.58
C ARG A 70 -6.22 27.74 5.66
N ARG A 71 -5.17 26.92 5.70
CA ARG A 71 -3.78 27.38 5.80
C ARG A 71 -3.10 27.58 4.44
N GLY A 72 -3.79 27.26 3.34
CA GLY A 72 -3.30 27.53 1.98
C GLY A 72 -2.30 26.50 1.44
N PHE A 73 -2.26 25.29 1.99
CA PHE A 73 -1.44 24.21 1.43
C PHE A 73 -1.91 23.84 0.03
N LYS A 74 -0.96 23.54 -0.86
CA LYS A 74 -1.25 22.99 -2.18
C LYS A 74 -1.44 21.49 -2.03
N VAL A 75 -2.48 20.95 -2.67
CA VAL A 75 -2.81 19.52 -2.59
C VAL A 75 -2.98 18.97 -3.99
N TYR A 76 -2.25 17.89 -4.28
CA TYR A 76 -2.28 17.17 -5.54
C TYR A 76 -2.79 15.76 -5.29
N ARG A 77 -3.75 15.32 -6.11
CA ARG A 77 -4.25 13.94 -6.05
C ARG A 77 -3.44 13.06 -6.99
N GLN A 78 -2.92 11.96 -6.46
CA GLN A 78 -2.19 10.94 -7.21
C GLN A 78 -2.87 9.59 -7.05
N LYS A 79 -2.75 8.71 -8.04
CA LYS A 79 -3.13 7.31 -7.90
C LYS A 79 -1.97 6.54 -7.26
N GLY A 80 -2.25 5.88 -6.14
CA GLY A 80 -1.32 5.01 -5.43
C GLY A 80 -1.89 3.60 -5.26
N VAL A 81 -1.06 2.72 -4.74
CA VAL A 81 -1.45 1.39 -4.27
C VAL A 81 -1.24 1.39 -2.77
N GLU A 82 -2.26 1.01 -2.00
CA GLU A 82 -2.16 0.82 -0.55
C GLU A 82 -2.41 -0.64 -0.19
N LEU A 83 -1.75 -1.15 0.85
CA LEU A 83 -2.09 -2.43 1.46
C LEU A 83 -3.22 -2.25 2.48
N ARG A 84 -4.34 -2.94 2.26
CA ARG A 84 -5.51 -2.93 3.16
C ARG A 84 -6.01 -4.35 3.41
N ASN A 85 -6.02 -4.80 4.66
CA ASN A 85 -6.41 -6.17 5.04
C ASN A 85 -5.73 -7.23 4.16
N ASP A 86 -4.40 -7.16 4.03
CA ASP A 86 -3.56 -8.05 3.22
C ASP A 86 -3.90 -8.07 1.72
N ARG A 87 -4.52 -6.99 1.21
CA ARG A 87 -4.83 -6.82 -0.21
C ARG A 87 -4.33 -5.50 -0.74
N LEU A 88 -3.72 -5.54 -1.92
CA LEU A 88 -3.31 -4.35 -2.67
C LEU A 88 -4.53 -3.69 -3.32
N VAL A 89 -4.78 -2.43 -2.99
CA VAL A 89 -5.92 -1.66 -3.50
C VAL A 89 -5.42 -0.40 -4.19
N LYS A 90 -5.85 -0.18 -5.44
CA LYS A 90 -5.64 1.10 -6.13
C LYS A 90 -6.52 2.17 -5.51
N THR A 91 -5.91 3.22 -5.01
CA THR A 91 -6.58 4.28 -4.26
C THR A 91 -6.01 5.65 -4.63
N ASP A 92 -6.70 6.70 -4.20
CA ASP A 92 -6.14 8.04 -4.24
C ASP A 92 -5.21 8.25 -3.05
N ARG A 93 -4.05 8.85 -3.31
CA ARG A 93 -3.15 9.44 -2.33
C ARG A 93 -3.00 10.92 -2.62
N TYR A 94 -2.61 11.71 -1.62
CA TYR A 94 -2.62 13.15 -1.71
C TYR A 94 -1.27 13.72 -1.32
N ILE A 95 -0.56 14.28 -2.31
CA ILE A 95 0.67 15.01 -2.07
C ILE A 95 0.30 16.42 -1.60
N VAL A 96 0.85 16.82 -0.46
CA VAL A 96 0.62 18.13 0.13
C VAL A 96 1.94 18.88 0.15
N GLU A 97 1.92 20.08 -0.42
CA GLU A 97 3.05 21.00 -0.46
C GLU A 97 2.75 22.30 0.31
N GLY A 98 3.68 22.71 1.16
CA GLY A 98 3.65 23.99 1.87
C GLY A 98 4.57 23.99 3.09
N GLU A 99 4.96 25.19 3.54
CA GLU A 99 5.76 25.33 4.76
C GLU A 99 5.05 24.72 5.98
N GLY A 100 5.78 23.92 6.77
CA GLY A 100 5.24 23.25 7.94
C GLY A 100 4.34 22.05 7.64
N ALA A 101 4.31 21.54 6.40
CA ALA A 101 3.51 20.36 6.05
C ALA A 101 3.89 19.14 6.90
N ALA A 102 5.19 18.88 7.07
CA ALA A 102 5.69 17.78 7.90
C ALA A 102 5.31 17.93 9.38
N GLU A 103 5.34 19.15 9.92
CA GLU A 103 4.95 19.41 11.31
C GLU A 103 3.46 19.11 11.54
N GLU A 104 2.60 19.58 10.63
CA GLU A 104 1.16 19.32 10.69
C GLU A 104 0.85 17.82 10.55
N ALA A 105 1.54 17.13 9.65
CA ALA A 105 1.46 15.68 9.51
C ALA A 105 1.85 14.97 10.81
N THR A 106 2.95 15.37 11.42
CA THR A 106 3.46 14.78 12.66
C THR A 106 2.50 14.97 13.83
N ILE A 107 1.90 16.16 13.96
CA ILE A 107 0.86 16.43 14.95
C ILE A 107 -0.37 15.55 14.69
N CYS A 108 -0.82 15.45 13.44
CA CYS A 108 -1.96 14.62 13.07
C CYS A 108 -1.72 13.15 13.39
N ALA A 109 -0.53 12.63 13.06
CA ALA A 109 -0.15 11.26 13.33
C ALA A 109 -0.17 10.94 14.82
N ARG A 110 0.43 11.81 15.64
CA ARG A 110 0.43 11.66 17.10
C ARG A 110 -0.96 11.67 17.71
N LEU A 111 -1.87 12.50 17.21
CA LEU A 111 -3.25 12.58 17.72
C LEU A 111 -4.11 11.38 17.32
N ASN A 112 -3.76 10.67 16.25
CA ASN A 112 -4.58 9.60 15.67
C ASN A 112 -3.88 8.23 15.67
N ASN A 113 -2.72 8.11 16.31
CA ASN A 113 -1.90 6.90 16.36
C ASN A 113 -1.59 6.34 14.96
N LEU A 114 -1.16 7.23 14.05
CA LEU A 114 -0.75 6.89 12.68
C LEU A 114 0.77 6.73 12.60
N SER A 115 1.23 5.98 11.60
CA SER A 115 2.65 5.77 11.32
C SER A 115 3.20 6.87 10.42
N ILE A 116 4.46 7.24 10.64
CA ILE A 116 5.20 8.19 9.81
C ILE A 116 6.38 7.45 9.20
N VAL A 117 6.56 7.60 7.89
CA VAL A 117 7.75 7.12 7.17
C VAL A 117 8.49 8.33 6.61
N GLU A 118 9.77 8.43 6.97
CA GLU A 118 10.66 9.47 6.45
C GLU A 118 11.44 8.93 5.25
N ALA A 119 11.22 9.51 4.07
CA ALA A 119 11.76 9.03 2.80
C ALA A 119 12.91 9.94 2.30
N TYR A 120 13.95 10.10 3.13
CA TYR A 120 15.13 10.95 2.86
C TYR A 120 16.15 10.31 1.92
#